data_AF-A0A485AYC6-F1
#
_entry.id   AF-A0A485AYC6-F1
#
_cell.length_a   1.000
_cell.length_b   1.000
_cell.length_c   1.000
_cell.angle_alpha   90.00
_cell.angle_beta   90.00
_cell.angle_gamma   90.00
#
_symmetry.space_group_name_H-M   'P 1'
#
loop_
_entity.id
_entity.type
_entity.pdbx_description
1 polymer ?
#
loop_
_entity_poly.entity_id
_entity_poly.type
_entity_poly.pdbx_seq_one_letter_code
_entity_poly.pdbx_strand_id
1 'polypeptide(L)' 'MEVGADVCRQIASGEQAIMGVMIESHLVEGSQSLESGVPLAYGKSITDACIGWEDTDTILRQLADAVKARRG' A
#
# COMPACT_ATOMS: atom_id res chain seq x y z
N MET A 1 -2.46 6.66 -3.00
CA MET A 1 -3.52 6.23 -2.06
C MET A 1 -4.93 6.07 -2.68
N GLU A 2 -5.23 6.62 -3.86
CA GLU A 2 -6.59 6.63 -4.44
C GLU A 2 -7.25 5.24 -4.57
N VAL A 3 -6.55 4.27 -5.18
CA VAL A 3 -7.07 2.90 -5.37
C VAL A 3 -7.36 2.22 -4.03
N GLY A 4 -6.46 2.38 -3.05
CA GLY A 4 -6.64 1.83 -1.71
C GLY A 4 -7.90 2.36 -1.03
N ALA A 5 -8.16 3.67 -1.14
CA ALA A 5 -9.36 4.29 -0.59
C ALA A 5 -10.63 3.79 -1.28
N ASP A 6 -10.60 3.59 -2.60
CA ASP A 6 -11.77 3.06 -3.33
C ASP A 6 -12.08 1.62 -2.95
N VAL A 7 -11.07 0.74 -2.92
CA VAL A 7 -11.25 -0.65 -2.50
C VAL A 7 -11.74 -0.72 -1.05
N CYS A 8 -11.24 0.13 -0.15
CA CYS A 8 -11.77 0.22 1.22
C CYS A 8 -13.27 0.57 1.23
N ARG A 9 -13.73 1.51 0.39
CA ARG A 9 -15.16 1.84 0.28
C ARG A 9 -15.98 0.65 -0.21
N GLN A 10 -15.52 -0.08 -1.22
CA GLN A 10 -16.21 -1.27 -1.73
C GLN A 10 -16.34 -2.33 -0.63
N ILE A 11 -15.24 -2.64 0.06
CA ILE A 11 -15.21 -3.61 1.18
C ILE A 11 -16.18 -3.16 2.28
N ALA A 12 -16.07 -1.91 2.76
CA ALA A 12 -16.92 -1.40 3.83
C ALA A 12 -18.42 -1.36 3.46
N SER A 13 -18.73 -1.22 2.17
CA SER A 13 -20.10 -1.22 1.65
C SER A 13 -20.71 -2.62 1.48
N GLY A 14 -19.99 -3.68 1.88
CA GLY A 14 -20.51 -5.05 1.88
C GLY A 14 -19.95 -5.96 0.80
N GLU A 15 -19.02 -5.53 -0.06
CA GLU A 15 -18.47 -6.36 -1.12
C GLU A 15 -17.74 -7.59 -0.55
N GLN A 16 -18.22 -8.79 -0.90
CA GLN A 16 -17.73 -10.07 -0.38
C GLN A 16 -16.78 -10.79 -1.34
N ALA A 17 -16.78 -10.45 -2.63
CA ALA A 17 -15.92 -11.07 -3.63
C ALA A 17 -14.44 -10.63 -3.48
N ILE A 18 -14.20 -9.44 -2.91
CA ILE A 18 -12.84 -8.97 -2.60
C ILE A 18 -12.31 -9.74 -1.39
N MET A 19 -11.50 -10.76 -1.68
CA MET A 19 -10.88 -11.64 -0.68
C MET A 19 -9.49 -11.17 -0.22
N GLY A 20 -8.82 -10.32 -0.99
CA GLY A 20 -7.47 -9.85 -0.70
C GLY A 20 -7.04 -8.69 -1.60
N VAL A 21 -5.96 -8.03 -1.21
CA VAL A 21 -5.33 -6.93 -1.96
C VAL A 21 -3.81 -7.14 -1.95
N MET A 22 -3.12 -6.53 -2.92
CA MET A 22 -1.65 -6.49 -3.00
C MET A 22 -1.20 -5.03 -2.99
N ILE A 23 -0.15 -4.73 -2.24
CA ILE A 23 0.41 -3.37 -2.08
C ILE A 23 1.93 -3.46 -2.20
N GLU A 24 2.50 -2.65 -3.10
CA GLU A 24 3.95 -2.46 -3.20
C GLU A 24 4.38 -1.36 -2.21
N SER A 25 5.06 -1.76 -1.14
CA SER A 25 5.50 -0.90 -0.06
C SER A 25 6.96 -1.14 0.27
N HIS A 26 7.63 -0.11 0.76
CA HIS A 26 8.98 -0.20 1.30
C HIS A 26 9.16 0.84 2.41
N LEU A 27 10.29 0.78 3.13
CA LEU A 27 10.60 1.75 4.19
C LEU A 27 10.60 3.21 3.70
N VAL A 28 11.17 3.44 2.51
CA VAL A 28 11.25 4.74 1.84
C VAL A 28 10.48 4.67 0.53
N GLU A 29 9.67 5.68 0.26
CA GLU A 29 8.84 5.78 -0.94
C GLU A 29 9.65 5.91 -2.25
N GLY A 30 8.99 5.59 -3.36
CA GLY A 30 9.53 5.68 -4.71
C GLY A 30 10.44 4.51 -5.06
N SER A 31 11.31 4.73 -6.05
CA SER A 31 12.36 3.80 -6.46
C SER A 31 13.66 4.53 -6.78
N GLN A 32 14.74 3.76 -6.92
CA GLN A 32 16.09 4.22 -7.24
C GLN A 32 16.72 3.30 -8.29
N SER A 33 17.63 3.83 -9.11
CA SER A 33 18.29 3.05 -10.16
C SER A 33 19.62 2.46 -9.67
N LEU A 34 19.84 1.17 -9.97
CA LEU A 34 21.13 0.48 -9.77
C LEU A 34 22.24 1.05 -10.65
N GLU A 35 21.90 1.60 -11.82
CA GLU A 35 22.86 2.09 -12.83
C GLU A 35 23.26 3.56 -12.61
N SER A 36 22.70 4.21 -11.58
CA SER A 36 22.89 5.63 -11.32
C SER A 36 24.31 6.00 -10.87
N GLY A 37 25.10 5.02 -10.41
CA GLY A 37 26.45 5.23 -9.88
C GLY A 37 26.48 5.96 -8.52
N VAL A 38 25.32 6.29 -7.93
CA VAL A 38 25.22 6.82 -6.57
C VAL A 38 25.02 5.70 -5.56
N PRO A 39 25.50 5.85 -4.31
CA PRO A 39 25.22 4.90 -3.24
C PRO A 39 23.71 4.71 -3.04
N LEU A 40 23.27 3.46 -2.95
CA LEU A 40 21.86 3.14 -2.77
C LEU A 40 21.37 3.64 -1.41
N ALA A 41 20.22 4.31 -1.42
CA ALA A 41 19.48 4.62 -0.21
C ALA A 41 18.94 3.31 0.40
N TYR A 42 19.24 3.07 1.66
CA TYR A 42 18.68 1.93 2.38
C TYR A 42 17.15 2.03 2.41
N GLY A 43 16.49 0.90 2.20
CA GLY A 43 15.04 0.85 2.33
C GLY A 43 14.25 1.49 1.17
N LYS A 44 14.86 1.73 0.01
CA LYS A 44 14.17 2.24 -1.19
C LYS A 44 14.25 1.23 -2.34
N SER A 45 13.13 0.97 -3.01
CA SER A 45 13.03 -0.04 -4.06
C SER A 45 14.00 0.22 -5.22
N ILE A 46 14.59 -0.84 -5.79
CA ILE A 46 15.43 -0.77 -7.00
C ILE A 46 14.68 -1.15 -8.29
N THR A 47 13.40 -1.49 -8.17
CA THR A 47 12.51 -1.88 -9.27
C THR A 47 11.36 -0.87 -9.36
N ASP A 48 10.12 -1.31 -9.19
CA ASP A 48 8.94 -0.47 -9.21
C ASP A 48 8.86 0.43 -7.97
N ALA A 49 8.20 1.57 -8.13
CA ALA A 49 8.07 2.57 -7.08
C ALA A 49 7.08 2.10 -6.00
N CYS A 50 7.53 2.07 -4.76
CA CYS A 50 6.71 1.69 -3.61
C CYS A 50 6.15 2.91 -2.87
N ILE A 51 5.05 2.74 -2.13
CA ILE A 51 4.70 3.68 -1.05
C ILE A 51 5.68 3.55 0.13
N GLY A 52 5.82 4.62 0.90
CA GLY A 52 6.63 4.65 2.12
C GLY A 52 5.95 3.97 3.31
N TRP A 53 6.66 3.90 4.44
CA TRP A 53 6.17 3.23 5.65
C TRP A 53 4.95 3.92 6.27
N GLU A 54 4.91 5.25 6.29
CA GLU A 54 3.81 6.04 6.85
C GLU A 54 2.49 5.78 6.08
N ASP A 55 2.57 5.74 4.75
CA ASP A 55 1.44 5.40 3.90
C ASP A 55 1.04 3.92 4.06
N THR A 56 2.02 3.05 4.28
CA THR A 56 1.79 1.61 4.54
C THR A 56 1.01 1.39 5.83
N ASP A 57 1.43 2.01 6.94
CA ASP A 57 0.68 1.96 8.21
C ASP A 57 -0.75 2.51 8.02
N THR A 58 -0.87 3.62 7.30
CA THR A 58 -2.17 4.25 7.01
C THR A 58 -3.11 3.34 6.23
N ILE A 59 -2.67 2.78 5.10
CA ILE A 59 -3.54 1.94 4.26
C ILE A 59 -3.89 0.62 4.92
N LEU A 60 -2.98 0.01 5.69
CA LEU A 60 -3.26 -1.23 6.42
C LEU A 60 -4.33 -1.01 7.50
N ARG A 61 -4.30 0.12 8.20
CA ARG A 61 -5.34 0.50 9.17
C ARG A 61 -6.68 0.75 8.48
N GLN A 62 -6.69 1.48 7.36
CA GLN A 62 -7.91 1.73 6.58
C GLN A 62 -8.55 0.42 6.08
N LEU A 63 -7.76 -0.51 5.57
CA LEU A 63 -8.24 -1.83 5.15
C LEU A 63 -8.79 -2.63 6.33
N ALA A 64 -8.11 -2.60 7.49
CA ALA A 64 -8.60 -3.27 8.68
C ALA A 64 -9.96 -2.70 9.14
N ASP A 65 -10.12 -1.39 9.11
CA ASP A 65 -11.38 -0.73 9.48
C ASP A 65 -12.50 -0.98 8.47
N ALA A 66 -12.20 -1.01 7.17
CA ALA A 66 -13.14 -1.42 6.13
C ALA A 66 -13.63 -2.86 6.32
N VAL A 67 -12.72 -3.79 6.65
CA VAL A 67 -13.07 -5.19 6.94
C VAL A 67 -13.94 -5.30 8.20
N LYS A 68 -13.67 -4.51 9.25
CA LYS A 68 -14.54 -4.46 10.44
C LYS A 68 -15.94 -3.94 10.08
N ALA A 69 -16.02 -2.83 9.35
CA ALA A 69 -17.29 -2.25 8.91
C ALA A 69 -18.14 -3.24 8.11
N ARG A 70 -17.50 -4.03 7.22
CA ARG A 70 -18.17 -5.08 6.44
C ARG A 70 -18.77 -6.20 7.31
N ARG A 71 -18.19 -6.48 8.47
CA ARG A 71 -18.61 -7.58 9.36
C ARG A 71 -19.84 -7.23 10.21
N GLY A 72 -20.08 -5.95 10.47
CA GLY A 72 -21.08 -5.49 11.44
C GLY A 72 -20.54 -5.50 12.86
#